data_AF-A0A931CIL4-F1
#
_entry.id   AF-A0A931CIL4-F1
#
_cell.length_a   1.000
_cell.length_b   1.000
_cell.length_c   1.000
_cell.angle_alpha   90.00
_cell.angle_beta   90.00
_cell.angle_gamma   90.00
#
_symmetry.space_group_name_H-M   'P 1'
#
loop_
_entity.id
_entity.type
_entity.pdbx_description
1 polymer ?
#
loop_
_entity_poly.entity_id
_entity_poly.type
_entity_poly.pdbx_seq_one_letter_code
_entity_poly.pdbx_strand_id
1 'polypeptide(L)'
;MSTPSARQPKGVSVGGQFAATTHDEPSVTLSGPRVDAGYVAEVLGALPWHRTTSPEMTEEITDRLNQSRNFSDQNVADMADEVWRETHGHTAKEETNFQFALDTLRAAGEQDAAEDVERYLRGRLKKAFDDGAMGRHTANPYETPAADVYSVPGTNTRLHVLRSEPVPDGKETPVPSEDPRLQAGEVFDRVNVAGSTYTRSEVLEYPNDPYTMRFQANRPLSDEEAYALSGVIGYANRSAIGGEPMDDPLVGPARDTPYSFIVNIDTTKGRQRNYEKFEGMIPDIIARGSAPRSTQGGTRAIQPFGDPDLKLEVYYGD
;
A
#
# COMPACT_ATOMS: atom_id res chain seq x y z
N MET A 1 4.24 59.26 -22.26
CA MET A 1 5.70 59.36 -22.13
C MET A 1 6.31 58.27 -23.00
N SER A 2 6.87 58.63 -24.15
CA SER A 2 7.48 57.68 -25.09
C SER A 2 8.99 57.63 -24.87
N THR A 3 9.53 56.42 -24.69
CA THR A 3 10.96 56.17 -24.60
C THR A 3 11.64 56.38 -25.97
N PRO A 4 12.79 57.07 -26.03
CA PRO A 4 13.52 57.26 -27.29
C PRO A 4 14.26 55.97 -27.66
N SER A 5 14.01 55.45 -28.87
CA SER A 5 14.75 54.31 -29.43
C SER A 5 16.17 54.74 -29.78
N ALA A 6 17.17 54.12 -29.15
CA ALA A 6 18.57 54.29 -29.50
C ALA A 6 18.82 53.77 -30.93
N ARG A 7 19.30 54.63 -31.82
CA ARG A 7 19.75 54.25 -33.17
C ARG A 7 21.09 53.52 -33.07
N GLN A 8 21.17 52.32 -33.64
CA GLN A 8 22.46 51.67 -33.90
C GLN A 8 23.28 52.49 -34.91
N PRO A 9 24.59 52.69 -34.68
CA PRO A 9 25.46 53.32 -35.65
C PRO A 9 25.69 52.43 -36.88
N LYS A 10 25.64 53.06 -38.05
CA LYS A 10 25.90 52.48 -39.38
C LYS A 10 27.34 52.00 -39.46
N GLY A 11 27.52 50.76 -39.92
CA GLY A 11 28.75 49.97 -39.82
C GLY A 11 30.03 50.61 -40.35
N VAL A 12 31.11 50.33 -39.62
CA VAL A 12 32.49 50.43 -40.09
C VAL A 12 32.89 49.02 -40.53
N SER A 13 33.26 48.84 -41.79
CA SER A 13 33.79 47.57 -42.30
C SER A 13 35.19 47.35 -41.73
N VAL A 14 35.31 46.49 -40.71
CA VAL A 14 36.59 46.11 -40.14
C VAL A 14 37.23 45.04 -41.05
N GLY A 15 38.06 45.47 -42.00
CA GLY A 15 38.95 44.61 -42.77
C GLY A 15 40.14 44.15 -41.93
N GLY A 16 39.88 43.39 -40.86
CA GLY A 16 40.88 42.77 -40.00
C GLY A 16 40.83 41.25 -40.11
N GLN A 17 41.99 40.62 -40.24
CA GLN A 17 42.25 39.18 -40.43
C GLN A 17 41.75 38.22 -39.31
N PHE A 18 40.76 38.61 -38.52
CA PHE A 18 40.08 37.73 -37.58
C PHE A 18 38.70 37.40 -38.13
N ALA A 19 38.67 36.49 -39.11
CA ALA A 19 37.42 35.81 -39.42
C ALA A 19 36.99 35.09 -38.13
N ALA A 20 35.89 35.54 -37.52
CA ALA A 20 35.24 34.79 -36.46
C ALA A 20 34.85 33.44 -37.07
N THR A 21 35.65 32.40 -36.81
CA THR A 21 35.23 31.03 -37.06
C THR A 21 33.99 30.84 -36.21
N THR A 22 32.83 30.74 -36.87
CA THR A 22 31.59 30.24 -36.26
C THR A 22 31.89 28.83 -35.81
N HIS A 23 32.40 28.69 -34.59
CA HIS A 23 32.36 27.43 -33.88
C HIS A 23 30.90 27.21 -33.53
N ASP A 24 30.31 26.17 -34.08
CA ASP A 24 29.07 25.63 -33.52
C ASP A 24 29.33 25.37 -32.04
N GLU A 25 28.62 26.11 -31.18
CA GLU A 25 28.69 25.87 -29.75
C GLU A 25 28.29 24.40 -29.53
N PRO A 26 29.11 23.59 -28.81
CA PRO A 26 28.76 22.21 -28.55
C PRO A 26 27.42 22.21 -27.82
N SER A 27 26.38 21.69 -28.47
CA SER A 27 25.06 21.56 -27.86
C SER A 27 25.17 20.53 -26.75
N VAL A 28 25.41 21.00 -25.52
CA VAL A 28 25.37 20.15 -24.34
C VAL A 28 23.90 19.83 -24.07
N THR A 29 23.42 18.74 -24.65
CA THR A 29 22.12 18.18 -24.28
C THR A 29 22.30 17.47 -22.94
N LEU A 30 21.88 18.12 -21.85
CA LEU A 30 21.75 17.47 -20.56
C LEU A 30 20.58 16.47 -20.67
N SER A 31 20.90 15.21 -20.99
CA SER A 31 19.93 14.13 -20.85
C SER A 31 19.46 14.09 -19.41
N GLY A 32 18.13 14.13 -19.21
CA GLY A 32 17.55 14.03 -17.88
C GLY A 32 18.01 12.76 -17.15
N PRO A 33 17.86 12.72 -15.81
CA PRO A 33 18.23 11.55 -15.03
C PRO A 33 17.55 10.31 -15.60
N ARG A 34 18.34 9.25 -15.77
CA ARG A 34 17.88 7.92 -16.18
C ARG A 34 18.29 6.92 -15.11
N VAL A 35 17.44 5.93 -14.90
CA VAL A 35 17.71 4.79 -14.03
C VAL A 35 18.20 3.62 -14.87
N ASP A 36 19.23 2.94 -14.41
CA ASP A 36 19.74 1.72 -15.02
C ASP A 36 18.99 0.49 -14.48
N ALA A 37 18.96 -0.58 -15.28
CA ALA A 37 18.29 -1.82 -14.92
C ALA A 37 18.91 -2.50 -13.68
N GLY A 38 20.18 -2.22 -13.36
CA GLY A 38 20.85 -2.74 -12.18
C GLY A 38 20.28 -2.16 -10.90
N TYR A 39 20.08 -0.84 -10.85
CA TYR A 39 19.37 -0.20 -9.73
C TYR A 39 17.94 -0.73 -9.58
N VAL A 40 17.20 -0.88 -10.69
CA VAL A 40 15.84 -1.42 -10.63
C VAL A 40 15.86 -2.85 -10.09
N ALA A 41 16.78 -3.70 -10.55
CA ALA A 41 16.94 -5.06 -10.04
C ALA A 41 17.30 -5.10 -8.54
N GLU A 42 18.12 -4.16 -8.05
CA GLU A 42 18.47 -4.04 -6.63
C GLU A 42 17.24 -3.67 -5.78
N VAL A 43 16.49 -2.65 -6.19
CA VAL A 43 15.27 -2.22 -5.48
C VAL A 43 14.22 -3.32 -5.51
N LEU A 44 14.03 -3.96 -6.66
CA LEU A 44 13.14 -5.11 -6.77
C LEU A 44 13.61 -6.24 -5.86
N GLY A 45 14.91 -6.53 -5.78
CA GLY A 45 15.50 -7.54 -4.89
C GLY A 45 15.18 -7.36 -3.40
N ALA A 46 14.87 -6.14 -2.96
CA ALA A 46 14.44 -5.86 -1.59
C ALA A 46 12.95 -6.17 -1.36
N LEU A 47 12.16 -6.35 -2.41
CA LEU A 47 10.73 -6.65 -2.28
C LEU A 47 10.51 -8.14 -1.95
N PRO A 48 9.47 -8.49 -1.16
CA PRO A 48 9.23 -9.88 -0.75
C PRO A 48 9.02 -10.86 -1.92
N TRP A 49 8.60 -10.35 -3.08
CA TRP A 49 8.20 -11.11 -4.27
C TRP A 49 9.23 -11.03 -5.41
N HIS A 50 10.43 -10.49 -5.16
CA HIS A 50 11.48 -10.31 -6.18
C HIS A 50 11.95 -11.58 -6.90
N ARG A 51 11.74 -12.75 -6.29
CA ARG A 51 12.26 -14.03 -6.79
C ARG A 51 11.60 -14.47 -8.09
N THR A 52 10.51 -13.83 -8.47
CA THR A 52 9.69 -14.21 -9.62
C THR A 52 9.78 -13.20 -10.76
N THR A 53 10.51 -12.09 -10.60
CA THR A 53 10.66 -11.08 -11.66
C THR A 53 11.69 -11.51 -12.70
N SER A 54 11.28 -11.61 -13.97
CA SER A 54 12.19 -11.97 -15.06
C SER A 54 13.07 -10.78 -15.50
N PRO A 55 14.21 -11.02 -16.19
CA PRO A 55 15.01 -9.95 -16.80
C PRO A 55 14.19 -9.05 -17.73
N GLU A 56 13.27 -9.63 -18.51
CA GLU A 56 12.39 -8.90 -19.44
C GLU A 56 11.44 -7.97 -18.68
N MET A 57 10.86 -8.42 -17.56
CA MET A 57 10.04 -7.55 -16.71
C MET A 57 10.87 -6.41 -16.12
N THR A 58 12.11 -6.68 -15.75
CA THR A 58 13.02 -5.66 -15.21
C THR A 58 13.34 -4.59 -16.26
N GLU A 59 13.57 -4.99 -17.51
CA GLU A 59 13.74 -4.06 -18.65
C GLU A 59 12.48 -3.23 -18.89
N GLU A 60 11.31 -3.85 -18.94
CA GLU A 60 10.00 -3.16 -19.10
C GLU A 60 9.76 -2.14 -17.98
N ILE A 61 10.00 -2.51 -16.72
CA ILE A 61 9.87 -1.61 -15.56
C ILE A 61 10.86 -0.44 -15.68
N THR A 62 12.10 -0.72 -16.07
CA THR A 62 13.16 0.29 -16.28
C THR A 62 12.74 1.31 -17.34
N ASP A 63 12.17 0.86 -18.45
CA ASP A 63 11.68 1.72 -19.52
C ASP A 63 10.51 2.60 -19.06
N ARG A 64 9.53 2.04 -18.34
CA ARG A 64 8.40 2.81 -17.78
C ARG A 64 8.85 3.84 -16.74
N LEU A 65 9.82 3.51 -15.90
CA LEU A 65 10.42 4.44 -14.95
C LEU A 65 11.14 5.59 -15.65
N ASN A 66 11.93 5.30 -16.69
CA ASN A 66 12.62 6.31 -17.49
C ASN A 66 11.64 7.23 -18.26
N GLN A 67 10.48 6.71 -18.67
CA GLN A 67 9.42 7.51 -19.29
C GLN A 67 8.70 8.42 -18.27
N SER A 68 8.36 7.89 -17.09
CA SER A 68 7.67 8.65 -16.03
C SER A 68 8.57 9.69 -15.35
N ARG A 69 9.90 9.50 -15.39
CA ARG A 69 10.91 10.30 -14.68
C ARG A 69 10.68 10.36 -13.15
N ASN A 70 10.00 9.37 -12.59
CA ASN A 70 9.78 9.22 -11.16
C ASN A 70 10.49 7.94 -10.68
N PHE A 71 11.59 8.11 -9.97
CA PHE A 71 12.43 7.00 -9.50
C PHE A 71 12.26 6.73 -7.99
N SER A 72 11.15 7.17 -7.39
CA SER A 72 10.87 6.84 -5.99
C SER A 72 10.63 5.34 -5.84
N ASP A 73 11.08 4.75 -4.73
CA ASP A 73 10.88 3.32 -4.42
C ASP A 73 9.40 2.89 -4.53
N GLN A 74 8.48 3.78 -4.15
CA GLN A 74 7.05 3.54 -4.32
C GLN A 74 6.65 3.41 -5.79
N ASN A 75 7.15 4.29 -6.66
CA ASN A 75 6.86 4.21 -8.09
C ASN A 75 7.50 2.98 -8.73
N VAL A 76 8.68 2.55 -8.26
CA VAL A 76 9.29 1.28 -8.68
C VAL A 76 8.39 0.10 -8.30
N ALA A 77 7.88 0.06 -7.06
CA ALA A 77 6.98 -0.98 -6.60
C ALA A 77 5.63 -0.97 -7.36
N ASP A 78 5.05 0.21 -7.61
CA ASP A 78 3.79 0.37 -8.32
C ASP A 78 3.92 -0.08 -9.80
N MET A 79 4.99 0.35 -10.48
CA MET A 79 5.28 -0.06 -11.86
C MET A 79 5.53 -1.57 -11.96
N ALA A 80 6.20 -2.12 -10.96
CA ALA A 80 6.49 -3.55 -10.92
C ALA A 80 5.21 -4.37 -10.67
N ASP A 81 4.28 -3.94 -9.81
CA ASP A 81 2.96 -4.57 -9.67
C ASP A 81 2.10 -4.43 -10.93
N GLU A 82 2.19 -3.30 -11.64
CA GLU A 82 1.51 -3.09 -12.92
C GLU A 82 2.03 -4.04 -14.00
N VAL A 83 3.34 -4.08 -14.22
CA VAL A 83 3.98 -5.01 -15.18
C VAL A 83 3.72 -6.46 -14.79
N TRP A 84 3.72 -6.77 -13.49
CA TRP A 84 3.35 -8.08 -12.96
C TRP A 84 1.92 -8.46 -13.36
N ARG A 85 0.96 -7.57 -13.10
CA ARG A 85 -0.46 -7.77 -13.41
C ARG A 85 -0.71 -7.91 -14.91
N GLU A 86 -0.02 -7.14 -15.75
CA GLU A 86 -0.13 -7.25 -17.20
C GLU A 86 0.43 -8.58 -17.72
N THR A 87 1.52 -9.06 -17.11
CA THR A 87 2.18 -10.31 -17.53
C THR A 87 1.44 -11.55 -17.04
N HIS A 88 0.96 -11.53 -15.79
CA HIS A 88 0.43 -12.71 -15.10
C HIS A 88 -1.09 -12.67 -14.87
N GLY A 89 -1.75 -11.54 -15.12
CA GLY A 89 -3.20 -11.38 -14.95
C GLY A 89 -3.68 -11.27 -13.50
N HIS A 90 -2.77 -11.17 -12.53
CA HIS A 90 -3.02 -11.00 -11.10
C HIS A 90 -1.84 -10.25 -10.48
N THR A 91 -1.96 -9.76 -9.24
CA THR A 91 -0.90 -9.03 -8.51
C THR A 91 0.11 -9.97 -7.84
N ALA A 92 1.32 -9.47 -7.57
CA ALA A 92 2.34 -10.24 -6.85
C ALA A 92 1.89 -10.60 -5.41
N LYS A 93 1.06 -9.74 -4.80
CA LYS A 93 0.44 -10.00 -3.49
C LYS A 93 -0.55 -11.16 -3.56
N GLU A 94 -1.40 -11.19 -4.58
CA GLU A 94 -2.33 -12.30 -4.79
C GLU A 94 -1.59 -13.62 -5.00
N GLU A 95 -0.50 -13.63 -5.78
CA GLU A 95 0.33 -14.82 -5.96
C GLU A 95 0.92 -15.32 -4.63
N THR A 96 1.46 -14.41 -3.82
CA THR A 96 2.00 -14.75 -2.50
C THR A 96 0.92 -15.37 -1.60
N ASN A 97 -0.30 -14.80 -1.61
CA ASN A 97 -1.44 -15.34 -0.87
C ASN A 97 -1.86 -16.73 -1.38
N PHE A 98 -1.84 -16.95 -2.71
CA PHE A 98 -2.14 -18.26 -3.29
C PHE A 98 -1.11 -19.30 -2.88
N GLN A 99 0.18 -18.97 -2.95
CA GLN A 99 1.24 -19.88 -2.52
C GLN A 99 1.12 -20.22 -1.04
N PHE A 100 0.82 -19.23 -0.19
CA PHE A 100 0.55 -19.46 1.22
C PHE A 100 -0.62 -20.41 1.45
N ALA A 101 -1.72 -20.24 0.72
CA ALA A 101 -2.89 -21.10 0.84
C ALA A 101 -2.57 -22.55 0.40
N LEU A 102 -1.83 -22.71 -0.70
CA LEU A 102 -1.36 -24.02 -1.17
C LEU A 102 -0.45 -24.69 -0.14
N ASP A 103 0.49 -23.96 0.43
CA ASP A 103 1.39 -24.48 1.46
C ASP A 103 0.64 -24.86 2.74
N THR A 104 -0.40 -24.12 3.09
CA THR A 104 -1.27 -24.44 4.23
C THR A 104 -2.05 -25.75 3.99
N LEU A 105 -2.61 -25.94 2.79
CA LEU A 105 -3.27 -27.19 2.41
C LEU A 105 -2.29 -28.37 2.46
N ARG A 106 -1.10 -28.21 1.87
CA ARG A 106 -0.06 -29.25 1.89
C ARG A 106 0.39 -29.59 3.32
N ALA A 107 0.56 -28.59 4.18
CA ALA A 107 0.93 -28.78 5.58
C ALA A 107 -0.17 -29.48 6.40
N ALA A 108 -1.43 -29.32 6.02
CA ALA A 108 -2.56 -30.03 6.61
C ALA A 108 -2.69 -31.50 6.13
N GLY A 109 -1.86 -31.93 5.19
CA GLY A 109 -1.94 -33.27 4.58
C GLY A 109 -2.92 -33.35 3.41
N GLU A 110 -3.51 -32.23 3.00
CA GLU A 110 -4.50 -32.13 1.92
C GLU A 110 -3.80 -31.95 0.54
N GLN A 111 -2.95 -32.92 0.17
CA GLN A 111 -2.16 -32.86 -1.06
C GLN A 111 -3.02 -32.79 -2.32
N ASP A 112 -4.03 -33.67 -2.43
CA ASP A 112 -4.93 -33.72 -3.59
C ASP A 112 -5.69 -32.40 -3.79
N ALA A 113 -6.14 -31.78 -2.69
CA ALA A 113 -6.84 -30.49 -2.73
C ALA A 113 -5.91 -29.36 -3.18
N ALA A 114 -4.67 -29.33 -2.69
CA ALA A 114 -3.67 -28.36 -3.14
C ALA A 114 -3.37 -28.52 -4.64
N GLU A 115 -3.22 -29.75 -5.12
CA GLU A 115 -3.00 -30.03 -6.54
C GLU A 115 -4.19 -29.62 -7.41
N ASP A 116 -5.43 -29.86 -6.96
CA ASP A 116 -6.63 -29.48 -7.69
C ASP A 116 -6.78 -27.94 -7.77
N VAL A 117 -6.48 -27.23 -6.67
CA VAL A 117 -6.46 -25.75 -6.67
C VAL A 117 -5.38 -25.23 -7.62
N GLU A 118 -4.18 -25.78 -7.55
CA GLU A 118 -3.07 -25.39 -8.43
C GLU A 118 -3.40 -25.65 -9.91
N ARG A 119 -3.98 -26.82 -10.22
CA ARG A 119 -4.42 -27.18 -11.58
C ARG A 119 -5.52 -26.25 -12.08
N TYR A 120 -6.49 -25.91 -11.23
CA TYR A 120 -7.55 -24.96 -11.56
C TYR A 120 -7.00 -23.57 -11.86
N LEU A 121 -6.07 -23.07 -11.03
CA LEU A 121 -5.43 -21.77 -11.23
C LEU A 121 -4.61 -21.74 -12.53
N ARG A 122 -3.79 -22.76 -12.80
CA ARG A 122 -3.06 -22.88 -14.08
C ARG A 122 -4.01 -22.92 -15.28
N GLY A 123 -5.12 -23.66 -15.18
CA GLY A 123 -6.14 -23.73 -16.23
C GLY A 123 -6.80 -22.38 -16.49
N ARG A 124 -7.11 -21.61 -15.43
CA ARG A 124 -7.70 -20.28 -15.54
C ARG A 124 -6.72 -19.26 -16.14
N LEU A 125 -5.45 -19.30 -15.74
CA LEU A 125 -4.39 -18.45 -16.29
C LEU A 125 -4.16 -18.73 -17.78
N LYS A 126 -4.06 -20.02 -18.16
CA LYS A 126 -3.93 -20.43 -19.55
C LYS A 126 -5.10 -19.94 -20.39
N LYS A 127 -6.34 -20.09 -19.90
CA LYS A 127 -7.53 -19.60 -20.61
C LYS A 127 -7.53 -18.08 -20.80
N ALA A 128 -7.13 -17.31 -19.77
CA ALA A 128 -7.02 -15.86 -19.88
C ALA A 128 -5.98 -15.42 -20.92
N PHE A 129 -4.91 -16.20 -21.07
CA PHE A 129 -3.88 -16.01 -22.10
C PHE A 129 -4.40 -16.36 -23.50
N ASP A 130 -5.02 -17.54 -23.65
CA ASP A 130 -5.55 -18.06 -24.92
C ASP A 130 -6.71 -17.19 -25.46
N ASP A 131 -7.54 -16.61 -24.58
CA ASP A 131 -8.67 -15.75 -24.96
C ASP A 131 -8.24 -14.34 -25.41
N GLY A 132 -6.93 -14.04 -25.43
CA GLY A 132 -6.40 -12.75 -25.89
C GLY A 132 -6.79 -11.56 -25.00
N ALA A 133 -7.24 -11.83 -23.77
CA ALA A 133 -7.56 -10.82 -22.77
C ALA A 133 -6.30 -10.16 -22.20
N MET A 134 -5.13 -10.79 -22.37
CA MET A 134 -3.82 -10.23 -22.05
C MET A 134 -3.16 -9.75 -23.34
N GLY A 135 -2.69 -8.50 -23.34
CA GLY A 135 -2.20 -7.80 -24.53
C GLY A 135 -1.15 -8.59 -25.32
N ARG A 136 -1.14 -8.39 -26.65
CA ARG A 136 -0.37 -9.11 -27.69
C ARG A 136 1.18 -9.16 -27.56
N HIS A 137 1.76 -8.88 -26.40
CA HIS A 137 3.20 -8.64 -26.26
C HIS A 137 4.02 -9.70 -25.51
N THR A 138 3.45 -10.80 -25.03
CA THR A 138 4.24 -11.82 -24.30
C THR A 138 4.40 -13.12 -25.07
N ALA A 139 5.65 -13.55 -25.21
CA ALA A 139 6.00 -14.91 -25.65
C ALA A 139 5.52 -15.91 -24.59
N ASN A 140 4.99 -17.06 -25.03
CA ASN A 140 4.45 -18.12 -24.18
C ASN A 140 5.51 -18.63 -23.17
N PRO A 141 5.40 -18.35 -21.85
CA PRO A 141 6.42 -18.74 -20.87
C PRO A 141 6.38 -20.23 -20.49
N TYR A 142 5.43 -21.00 -21.02
CA TYR A 142 5.19 -22.39 -20.62
C TYR A 142 5.87 -23.45 -21.51
N GLU A 143 6.78 -23.08 -22.41
CA GLU A 143 7.54 -24.02 -23.27
C GLU A 143 8.90 -24.46 -22.68
N THR A 144 9.16 -24.29 -21.38
CA THR A 144 10.39 -24.80 -20.74
C THR A 144 10.15 -26.19 -20.12
N PRO A 145 11.02 -27.19 -20.35
CA PRO A 145 10.79 -28.56 -19.86
C PRO A 145 10.92 -28.65 -18.34
N ALA A 146 10.13 -29.55 -17.76
CA ALA A 146 10.11 -29.87 -16.34
C ALA A 146 11.52 -30.07 -15.77
N ALA A 147 11.85 -29.32 -14.73
CA ALA A 147 12.98 -29.59 -13.86
C ALA A 147 12.50 -29.52 -12.41
N ASP A 148 12.56 -30.67 -11.76
CA ASP A 148 12.70 -30.83 -10.32
C ASP A 148 13.73 -29.85 -9.73
N VAL A 149 13.63 -29.65 -8.41
CA VAL A 149 14.53 -28.93 -7.49
C VAL A 149 13.91 -27.62 -6.98
N TYR A 150 13.37 -27.63 -5.76
CA TYR A 150 13.88 -26.89 -4.60
C TYR A 150 12.95 -27.12 -3.39
N SER A 151 13.25 -28.17 -2.62
CA SER A 151 12.93 -28.20 -1.19
C SER A 151 14.13 -27.63 -0.44
N VAL A 152 14.00 -26.43 0.14
CA VAL A 152 14.98 -25.91 1.10
C VAL A 152 14.27 -25.73 2.45
N PRO A 153 14.70 -26.44 3.50
CA PRO A 153 14.17 -26.26 4.84
C PRO A 153 14.81 -25.05 5.51
N GLY A 154 13.98 -24.16 6.05
CA GLY A 154 14.39 -23.17 7.03
C GLY A 154 14.84 -21.82 6.46
N THR A 155 13.87 -20.94 6.20
CA THR A 155 13.91 -19.51 6.57
C THR A 155 12.55 -18.88 6.20
N ASN A 156 11.55 -19.11 7.04
CA ASN A 156 10.34 -18.30 7.06
C ASN A 156 10.53 -17.20 8.10
N THR A 157 11.18 -16.10 7.72
CA THR A 157 11.06 -14.85 8.48
C THR A 157 9.88 -14.09 7.91
N ARG A 158 8.67 -14.51 8.30
CA ARG A 158 7.46 -13.70 8.15
C ARG A 158 7.68 -12.39 8.90
N LEU A 159 7.38 -11.27 8.24
CA LEU A 159 7.07 -10.02 8.94
C LEU A 159 5.69 -10.22 9.61
N HIS A 160 5.69 -11.01 10.68
CA HIS A 160 4.58 -11.07 11.59
C HIS A 160 4.47 -9.68 12.22
N VAL A 161 3.43 -8.94 11.85
CA VAL A 161 2.78 -8.10 12.84
C VAL A 161 2.45 -9.07 13.98
N LEU A 162 3.19 -9.00 15.08
CA LEU A 162 2.96 -9.78 16.30
C LEU A 162 1.59 -9.41 16.88
N ARG A 163 0.52 -9.89 16.26
CA ARG A 163 -0.87 -9.76 16.71
C ARG A 163 -1.03 -10.61 17.96
N SER A 164 -1.64 -10.04 18.99
CA SER A 164 -2.03 -10.77 20.19
C SER A 164 -2.97 -11.90 19.78
N GLU A 165 -2.67 -13.14 20.17
CA GLU A 165 -3.57 -14.26 19.92
C GLU A 165 -4.90 -14.01 20.65
N PRO A 166 -6.05 -14.08 19.96
CA PRO A 166 -7.34 -13.87 20.59
C PRO A 166 -7.61 -14.98 21.60
N VAL A 167 -8.13 -14.62 22.76
CA VAL A 167 -8.82 -15.56 23.64
C VAL A 167 -10.24 -15.67 23.07
N PRO A 168 -10.64 -16.81 22.46
CA PRO A 168 -12.02 -17.00 22.04
C PRO A 168 -12.84 -17.05 23.33
N ASP A 169 -13.51 -15.96 23.68
CA ASP A 169 -14.23 -15.89 24.94
C ASP A 169 -15.48 -16.79 24.94
N GLY A 170 -15.94 -17.21 23.75
CA GLY A 170 -17.04 -18.14 23.56
C GLY A 170 -18.41 -17.58 23.98
N LYS A 171 -18.52 -16.28 24.26
CA LYS A 171 -19.75 -15.63 24.70
C LYS A 171 -20.38 -14.87 23.56
N GLU A 172 -21.65 -15.19 23.32
CA GLU A 172 -22.52 -14.42 22.42
C GLU A 172 -22.79 -12.99 22.95
N THR A 173 -22.52 -12.74 24.23
CA THR A 173 -22.85 -11.46 24.89
C THR A 173 -21.67 -10.48 24.79
N PRO A 174 -21.86 -9.28 24.20
CA PRO A 174 -20.82 -8.26 24.15
C PRO A 174 -20.31 -7.88 25.55
N VAL A 175 -18.99 -7.70 25.68
CA VAL A 175 -18.34 -7.32 26.93
C VAL A 175 -18.60 -5.84 27.21
N PRO A 176 -19.12 -5.45 28.40
CA PRO A 176 -19.38 -4.05 28.72
C PRO A 176 -18.09 -3.25 28.90
N SER A 177 -18.14 -1.94 28.63
CA SER A 177 -17.00 -1.02 28.77
C SER A 177 -16.34 -1.04 30.15
N GLU A 178 -17.11 -1.35 31.19
CA GLU A 178 -16.61 -1.37 32.58
C GLU A 178 -15.93 -2.69 32.97
N ASP A 179 -15.87 -3.70 32.08
CA ASP A 179 -15.20 -4.97 32.38
C ASP A 179 -13.70 -4.71 32.70
N PRO A 180 -13.21 -5.12 33.88
CA PRO A 180 -11.82 -4.88 34.28
C PRO A 180 -10.78 -5.43 33.31
N ARG A 181 -11.11 -6.50 32.57
CA ARG A 181 -10.22 -7.11 31.56
C ARG A 181 -10.08 -6.23 30.33
N LEU A 182 -11.21 -5.68 29.87
CA LEU A 182 -11.21 -4.73 28.77
C LEU A 182 -10.45 -3.45 29.16
N GLN A 183 -10.64 -2.97 30.40
CA GLN A 183 -9.88 -1.84 30.97
C GLN A 183 -8.39 -2.14 31.13
N ALA A 184 -8.00 -3.41 31.23
CA ALA A 184 -6.62 -3.88 31.26
C ALA A 184 -6.01 -4.10 29.86
N GLY A 185 -6.78 -3.88 28.78
CA GLY A 185 -6.32 -4.00 27.40
C GLY A 185 -6.53 -5.38 26.76
N GLU A 186 -7.26 -6.29 27.42
CA GLU A 186 -7.64 -7.58 26.81
C GLU A 186 -8.54 -7.34 25.58
N VAL A 187 -8.29 -8.10 24.51
CA VAL A 187 -9.00 -8.01 23.24
C VAL A 187 -10.17 -8.99 23.25
N PHE A 188 -11.36 -8.52 22.85
CA PHE A 188 -12.58 -9.34 22.78
C PHE A 188 -13.17 -9.24 21.38
N ASP A 189 -14.02 -10.20 21.00
CA ASP A 189 -14.66 -10.17 19.68
C ASP A 189 -15.79 -9.15 19.60
N ARG A 190 -16.48 -8.90 20.73
CA ARG A 190 -17.62 -7.97 20.82
C ARG A 190 -17.55 -7.16 22.10
N VAL A 191 -17.65 -5.84 21.96
CA VAL A 191 -17.56 -4.88 23.07
C VAL A 191 -18.75 -3.92 23.02
N ASN A 192 -19.40 -3.66 24.14
CA ASN A 192 -20.49 -2.68 24.26
C ASN A 192 -19.99 -1.41 24.95
N VAL A 193 -20.09 -0.28 24.26
CA VAL A 193 -19.70 1.05 24.76
C VAL A 193 -20.84 2.01 24.52
N ALA A 194 -21.30 2.67 25.58
CA ALA A 194 -22.33 3.71 25.52
C ALA A 194 -23.59 3.30 24.73
N GLY A 195 -23.96 2.02 24.79
CA GLY A 195 -25.15 1.48 24.12
C GLY A 195 -24.94 1.06 22.66
N SER A 196 -23.73 1.19 22.12
CA SER A 196 -23.34 0.67 20.80
C SER A 196 -22.51 -0.60 20.96
N THR A 197 -22.75 -1.60 20.11
CA THR A 197 -21.93 -2.81 20.07
C THR A 197 -20.89 -2.65 18.96
N TYR A 198 -19.64 -2.93 19.31
CA TYR A 198 -18.49 -2.91 18.43
C TYR A 198 -18.01 -4.34 18.23
N THR A 199 -18.03 -4.81 16.98
CA THR A 199 -17.61 -6.15 16.60
C THR A 199 -16.24 -6.08 15.92
N ARG A 200 -15.30 -6.91 16.38
CA ARG A 200 -13.93 -6.94 15.88
C ARG A 200 -13.91 -7.34 14.40
N SER A 201 -13.04 -6.71 13.60
CA SER A 201 -13.00 -6.92 12.14
C SER A 201 -12.71 -8.38 11.77
N GLU A 202 -11.88 -9.07 12.55
CA GLU A 202 -11.49 -10.47 12.30
C GLU A 202 -12.66 -11.46 12.37
N VAL A 203 -13.69 -11.18 13.17
CA VAL A 203 -14.88 -12.05 13.28
C VAL A 203 -16.05 -11.59 12.41
N LEU A 204 -15.92 -10.42 11.78
CA LEU A 204 -16.96 -9.83 10.96
C LEU A 204 -16.69 -10.14 9.48
N GLU A 205 -17.65 -10.80 8.82
CA GLU A 205 -17.51 -11.12 7.39
C GLU A 205 -17.43 -9.84 6.53
N TYR A 206 -18.24 -8.83 6.87
CA TYR A 206 -18.17 -7.50 6.25
C TYR A 206 -18.93 -6.45 7.08
N PRO A 207 -18.37 -5.25 7.30
CA PRO A 207 -19.09 -4.18 8.00
C PRO A 207 -20.14 -3.53 7.11
N ASN A 208 -21.37 -3.42 7.60
CA ASN A 208 -22.49 -2.82 6.89
C ASN A 208 -22.64 -1.33 7.24
N ASP A 209 -21.94 -0.47 6.51
CA ASP A 209 -21.99 1.00 6.68
C ASP A 209 -21.87 1.47 8.13
N PRO A 210 -20.78 1.09 8.83
CA PRO A 210 -20.57 1.47 10.22
C PRO A 210 -20.52 2.99 10.30
N TYR A 211 -21.27 3.56 11.26
CA TYR A 211 -21.24 4.99 11.57
C TYR A 211 -20.19 5.34 12.62
N THR A 212 -19.63 4.33 13.29
CA THR A 212 -18.57 4.45 14.28
C THR A 212 -17.61 3.29 14.16
N MET A 213 -16.34 3.54 14.48
CA MET A 213 -15.33 2.50 14.61
C MET A 213 -14.58 2.69 15.92
N ARG A 214 -14.28 1.58 16.58
CA ARG A 214 -13.47 1.54 17.80
C ARG A 214 -12.13 0.91 17.49
N PHE A 215 -11.06 1.52 17.98
CA PHE A 215 -9.70 1.06 17.82
C PHE A 215 -9.13 0.75 19.19
N GLN A 216 -8.49 -0.41 19.36
CA GLN A 216 -7.84 -0.80 20.60
C GLN A 216 -6.36 -1.05 20.37
N ALA A 217 -5.51 -0.30 21.06
CA ALA A 217 -4.07 -0.45 21.04
C ALA A 217 -3.59 -1.59 21.95
N ASN A 218 -2.42 -2.13 21.61
CA ASN A 218 -1.70 -3.11 22.43
C ASN A 218 -1.02 -2.51 23.68
N ARG A 219 -1.15 -1.19 23.90
CA ARG A 219 -0.68 -0.47 25.08
C ARG A 219 -1.60 0.71 25.40
N PRO A 220 -1.54 1.28 26.62
CA PRO A 220 -2.23 2.52 26.91
C PRO A 220 -1.78 3.64 25.96
N LEU A 221 -2.73 4.49 25.58
CA LEU A 221 -2.53 5.69 24.77
C LEU A 221 -2.71 6.93 25.62
N SER A 222 -1.87 7.95 25.40
CA SER A 222 -2.18 9.31 25.85
C SER A 222 -3.31 9.93 25.00
N ASP A 223 -3.91 11.01 25.48
CA ASP A 223 -4.95 11.71 24.73
C ASP A 223 -4.39 12.33 23.43
N GLU A 224 -3.14 12.82 23.47
CA GLU A 224 -2.43 13.31 22.27
C GLU A 224 -2.17 12.18 21.27
N GLU A 225 -1.84 10.98 21.75
CA GLU A 225 -1.63 9.82 20.90
C GLU A 225 -2.94 9.37 20.25
N ALA A 226 -4.01 9.24 21.04
CA ALA A 226 -5.33 8.89 20.53
C ALA A 226 -5.81 9.90 19.47
N TYR A 227 -5.59 11.20 19.72
CA TYR A 227 -5.89 12.26 18.77
C TYR A 227 -5.06 12.16 17.48
N ALA A 228 -3.75 11.93 17.60
CA ALA A 228 -2.89 11.77 16.43
C ALA A 228 -3.26 10.52 15.61
N LEU A 229 -3.62 9.41 16.28
CA LEU A 229 -4.09 8.20 15.63
C LEU A 229 -5.45 8.40 14.95
N SER A 230 -6.39 9.17 15.53
CA SER A 230 -7.64 9.46 14.83
C SER A 230 -7.42 10.22 13.52
N GLY A 231 -6.37 11.06 13.46
CA GLY A 231 -5.89 11.67 12.21
C GLY A 231 -5.39 10.65 11.18
N VAL A 232 -4.63 9.64 11.61
CA VAL A 232 -4.21 8.49 10.78
C VAL A 232 -5.42 7.75 10.24
N ILE A 233 -6.37 7.42 11.10
CA ILE A 233 -7.60 6.72 10.73
C ILE A 233 -8.41 7.55 9.73
N GLY A 234 -8.59 8.84 9.97
CA GLY A 234 -9.30 9.75 9.07
C GLY A 234 -8.66 9.80 7.68
N TYR A 235 -7.33 9.80 7.60
CA TYR A 235 -6.62 9.75 6.32
C TYR A 235 -6.79 8.40 5.61
N ALA A 236 -6.66 7.29 6.33
CA ALA A 236 -6.87 5.96 5.79
C ALA A 236 -8.30 5.82 5.24
N ASN A 237 -9.30 6.24 6.03
CA ASN A 237 -10.72 6.20 5.65
C ASN A 237 -10.98 7.02 4.38
N ARG A 238 -10.48 8.26 4.32
CA ARG A 238 -10.62 9.11 3.14
C ARG A 238 -9.92 8.53 1.91
N SER A 239 -8.82 7.80 2.10
CA SER A 239 -8.01 7.26 1.01
C SER A 239 -8.53 5.93 0.46
N ALA A 240 -9.15 5.11 1.31
CA ALA A 240 -9.61 3.76 0.96
C ALA A 240 -11.13 3.68 0.74
N ILE A 241 -11.92 4.34 1.58
CA ILE A 241 -13.39 4.27 1.55
C ILE A 241 -13.98 5.51 0.88
N GLY A 242 -13.33 6.66 1.04
CA GLY A 242 -13.77 7.96 0.50
C GLY A 242 -14.71 8.72 1.43
N GLY A 243 -14.76 8.36 2.71
CA GLY A 243 -15.53 9.11 3.72
C GLY A 243 -14.90 10.45 4.09
N GLU A 244 -15.65 11.28 4.82
CA GLU A 244 -15.15 12.54 5.39
C GLU A 244 -14.23 12.26 6.60
N PRO A 245 -13.35 13.20 6.99
CA PRO A 245 -12.67 13.16 8.30
C PRO A 245 -13.65 13.60 9.40
N MET A 246 -13.58 12.98 10.59
CA MET A 246 -14.79 12.78 11.38
C MET A 246 -14.76 13.30 12.82
N ASP A 247 -13.59 13.60 13.37
CA ASP A 247 -13.52 14.15 14.72
C ASP A 247 -13.34 15.67 14.65
N ASP A 248 -14.09 16.39 15.48
CA ASP A 248 -13.84 17.80 15.72
C ASP A 248 -12.41 17.91 16.30
N PRO A 249 -11.50 18.63 15.62
CA PRO A 249 -10.13 18.79 16.09
C PRO A 249 -10.04 19.45 17.48
N LEU A 250 -11.13 20.05 17.98
CA LEU A 250 -11.21 20.66 19.30
C LEU A 250 -11.65 19.68 20.40
N VAL A 251 -12.27 18.54 20.05
CA VAL A 251 -12.85 17.59 21.01
C VAL A 251 -12.05 16.29 21.06
N GLY A 252 -11.47 15.87 19.93
CA GLY A 252 -10.75 14.60 19.82
C GLY A 252 -11.66 13.38 19.83
N PRO A 253 -11.09 12.17 19.66
CA PRO A 253 -11.87 10.94 19.64
C PRO A 253 -12.41 10.60 21.03
N ALA A 254 -13.57 9.96 21.09
CA ALA A 254 -14.11 9.46 22.36
C ALA A 254 -13.26 8.31 22.90
N ARG A 255 -13.21 8.15 24.23
CA ARG A 255 -12.39 7.16 24.93
C ARG A 255 -13.28 6.32 25.83
N ASP A 256 -13.18 5.00 25.73
CA ASP A 256 -13.87 4.04 26.59
C ASP A 256 -12.91 3.29 27.53
N THR A 257 -11.65 3.13 27.12
CA THR A 257 -10.57 2.57 27.95
C THR A 257 -9.27 3.36 27.74
N PRO A 258 -8.25 3.20 28.61
CA PRO A 258 -6.91 3.71 28.35
C PRO A 258 -6.28 3.20 27.04
N TYR A 259 -6.74 2.05 26.54
CA TYR A 259 -6.19 1.38 25.37
C TYR A 259 -6.96 1.69 24.09
N SER A 260 -8.14 2.31 24.17
CA SER A 260 -9.02 2.42 23.01
C SER A 260 -9.58 3.81 22.78
N PHE A 261 -9.91 4.09 21.54
CA PHE A 261 -10.58 5.31 21.14
C PHE A 261 -11.60 5.00 20.05
N ILE A 262 -12.61 5.85 19.97
CA ILE A 262 -13.75 5.72 19.07
C ILE A 262 -13.77 6.94 18.16
N VAL A 263 -13.83 6.65 16.87
CA VAL A 263 -14.00 7.65 15.82
C VAL A 263 -15.37 7.47 15.22
N ASN A 264 -16.07 8.57 14.99
CA ASN A 264 -17.26 8.53 14.15
C ASN A 264 -16.81 8.32 12.71
N ILE A 265 -17.53 7.58 11.88
CA ILE A 265 -17.25 7.44 10.44
C ILE A 265 -18.59 7.46 9.67
N ASP A 266 -18.99 8.60 9.13
CA ASP A 266 -19.88 8.70 7.97
C ASP A 266 -19.35 7.94 6.73
N THR A 267 -19.64 6.65 6.68
CA THR A 267 -19.38 5.75 5.55
C THR A 267 -20.40 5.92 4.42
N THR A 268 -21.51 6.64 4.63
CA THR A 268 -22.56 6.85 3.62
C THR A 268 -22.09 7.70 2.44
N LYS A 269 -21.06 8.54 2.66
CA LYS A 269 -20.41 9.34 1.63
C LYS A 269 -19.30 8.60 0.89
N GLY A 270 -18.92 7.40 1.36
CA GLY A 270 -17.89 6.57 0.78
C GLY A 270 -18.32 5.95 -0.55
N ARG A 271 -17.48 6.07 -1.58
CA ARG A 271 -17.76 5.54 -2.92
C ARG A 271 -17.33 4.09 -3.12
N GLN A 272 -16.40 3.60 -2.30
CA GLN A 272 -15.66 2.37 -2.58
C GLN A 272 -15.82 1.27 -1.52
N ARG A 273 -16.23 1.61 -0.28
CA ARG A 273 -16.41 0.66 0.85
C ARG A 273 -15.24 -0.35 0.98
N ASN A 274 -14.01 0.05 0.64
CA ASN A 274 -12.88 -0.87 0.62
C ASN A 274 -12.25 -0.97 2.02
N TYR A 275 -12.93 -1.68 2.93
CA TYR A 275 -12.50 -1.87 4.31
C TYR A 275 -11.19 -2.64 4.43
N GLU A 276 -10.94 -3.61 3.54
CA GLU A 276 -9.66 -4.34 3.53
C GLU A 276 -8.48 -3.41 3.25
N LYS A 277 -8.61 -2.54 2.23
CA LYS A 277 -7.58 -1.52 1.95
C LYS A 277 -7.44 -0.54 3.11
N PHE A 278 -8.55 -0.13 3.73
CA PHE A 278 -8.54 0.75 4.89
C PHE A 278 -7.74 0.14 6.04
N GLU A 279 -8.06 -1.09 6.45
CA GLU A 279 -7.36 -1.80 7.53
C GLU A 279 -5.88 -2.04 7.18
N GLY A 280 -5.58 -2.39 5.92
CA GLY A 280 -4.21 -2.58 5.46
C GLY A 280 -3.36 -1.30 5.46
N MET A 281 -3.96 -0.12 5.26
CA MET A 281 -3.25 1.16 5.26
C MET A 281 -2.85 1.64 6.65
N ILE A 282 -3.62 1.32 7.69
CA ILE A 282 -3.38 1.80 9.06
C ILE A 282 -1.97 1.47 9.57
N PRO A 283 -1.52 0.18 9.60
CA PRO A 283 -0.19 -0.15 10.11
C PRO A 283 0.92 0.50 9.27
N ASP A 284 0.71 0.62 7.96
CA ASP A 284 1.67 1.27 7.06
C ASP A 284 1.84 2.75 7.36
N ILE A 285 0.75 3.48 7.61
CA ILE A 285 0.80 4.90 7.95
C ILE A 285 1.39 5.11 9.35
N ILE A 286 1.07 4.25 10.32
CA ILE A 286 1.67 4.32 11.66
C ILE A 286 3.19 4.16 11.55
N ALA A 287 3.67 3.16 10.79
CA ALA A 287 5.09 2.85 10.69
C ALA A 287 5.87 3.85 9.81
N ARG A 288 5.30 4.28 8.68
CA ARG A 288 6.03 5.01 7.62
C ARG A 288 5.49 6.41 7.34
N GLY A 289 4.39 6.80 7.97
CA GLY A 289 3.68 8.02 7.64
C GLY A 289 2.87 7.87 6.34
N SER A 290 2.26 8.97 5.90
CA SER A 290 1.49 8.99 4.67
C SER A 290 2.25 9.66 3.53
N ALA A 291 1.98 9.25 2.29
CA ALA A 291 2.37 10.02 1.13
C ALA A 291 1.82 11.46 1.22
N PRO A 292 2.57 12.48 0.73
CA PRO A 292 2.08 13.84 0.69
C PRO A 292 0.86 13.95 -0.22
N ARG A 293 -0.25 14.51 0.28
CA ARG A 293 -1.43 14.80 -0.54
C ARG A 293 -1.66 16.30 -0.69
N SER A 294 -1.80 16.74 -1.93
CA SER A 294 -2.23 18.10 -2.24
C SER A 294 -3.68 18.28 -1.81
N THR A 295 -3.89 19.19 -0.86
CA THR A 295 -5.21 19.66 -0.47
C THR A 295 -5.38 21.11 -0.91
N GLN A 296 -6.61 21.62 -0.89
CA GLN A 296 -6.92 23.02 -1.25
C GLN A 296 -6.16 24.03 -0.36
N GLY A 297 -5.66 23.61 0.81
CA GLY A 297 -4.84 24.42 1.73
C GLY A 297 -3.35 24.04 1.77
N GLY A 298 -2.83 23.29 0.80
CA GLY A 298 -1.42 22.88 0.71
C GLY A 298 -1.21 21.36 0.77
N THR A 299 0.04 20.92 0.63
CA THR A 299 0.40 19.51 0.74
C THR A 299 0.52 19.12 2.21
N ARG A 300 -0.26 18.14 2.67
CA ARG A 300 -0.16 17.60 4.03
C ARG A 300 0.21 16.12 3.95
N ALA A 301 1.22 15.74 4.72
CA ALA A 301 1.62 14.36 4.96
C ALA A 301 1.47 14.09 6.47
N ILE A 302 0.99 12.90 6.82
CA ILE A 302 1.03 12.42 8.20
C ILE A 302 2.42 11.89 8.46
N GLN A 303 3.05 12.35 9.54
CA GLN A 303 4.33 11.82 9.96
C GLN A 303 4.17 10.42 10.56
N PRO A 304 5.18 9.54 10.43
CA PRO A 304 5.16 8.27 11.14
C PRO A 304 4.99 8.49 12.64
N PHE A 305 4.28 7.58 13.29
CA PHE A 305 3.91 7.70 14.70
C PHE A 305 5.10 7.54 15.67
N GLY A 306 6.23 7.02 15.16
CA GLY A 306 7.46 6.84 15.93
C GLY A 306 7.48 5.60 16.83
N ASP A 307 6.40 4.82 16.82
CA ASP A 307 6.27 3.56 17.57
C ASP A 307 5.96 2.42 16.59
N PRO A 308 6.99 1.65 16.15
CA PRO A 308 6.81 0.55 15.21
C PRO A 308 6.12 -0.67 15.84
N ASP A 309 6.06 -0.75 17.17
CA ASP A 309 5.46 -1.87 17.90
C ASP A 309 3.97 -1.61 18.22
N LEU A 310 3.48 -0.39 17.98
CA LEU A 310 2.08 -0.04 18.14
C LEU A 310 1.21 -0.83 17.15
N LYS A 311 0.22 -1.54 17.69
CA LYS A 311 -0.77 -2.28 16.93
C LYS A 311 -2.16 -1.84 17.32
N LEU A 312 -3.05 -1.78 16.35
CA LEU A 312 -4.45 -1.46 16.56
C LEU A 312 -5.32 -2.64 16.12
N GLU A 313 -6.18 -3.08 17.01
CA GLU A 313 -7.33 -3.93 16.71
C GLU A 313 -8.49 -3.05 16.27
N VAL A 314 -9.15 -3.41 15.17
CA VAL A 314 -10.24 -2.64 14.56
C VAL A 314 -11.57 -3.28 14.91
N TYR A 315 -12.53 -2.45 15.30
CA TYR A 315 -13.90 -2.86 15.58
C TYR A 315 -14.88 -1.95 14.85
N TYR A 316 -15.92 -2.54 14.29
CA TYR A 316 -16.99 -1.86 13.58
C TYR A 316 -18.23 -1.76 14.47
N GLY A 317 -18.78 -0.56 14.61
CA GLY A 317 -20.05 -0.34 15.31
C GLY A 317 -21.24 -0.84 14.49
N ASP A 318 -22.21 -1.44 15.19
CA ASP A 318 -23.52 -1.84 14.66
C ASP A 318 -24.41 -0.64 14.28
#